data_AF-A0AAV2H737-F1
#
_entry.id   AF-A0AAV2H737-F1
#
_cell.length_a   1.000
_cell.length_b   1.000
_cell.length_c   1.000
_cell.angle_alpha   90.00
_cell.angle_beta   90.00
_cell.angle_gamma   90.00
#
_symmetry.space_group_name_H-M   'P 1'
#
loop_
_entity.id
_entity.type
_entity.pdbx_description
1 polymer ?
#
loop_
_entity_poly.entity_id
_entity_poly.type
_entity_poly.pdbx_seq_one_letter_code
_entity_poly.pdbx_strand_id
1 'polypeptide(L)'
;QIFSHLIIIDFESTCWENEKHSPQEIIEFPAILMNTKTGEIESEFHYYLQPTEMPFLSHFCQQLTGITQIQVDNGIPLNLCLRKFTSWLNGLQKDKGIVCANDNINNTVDDRKMAAFVTWSDWDLGVCLHYEIKRKQIMRPPVLDRWIDLRATYRVTFFF
;
A
#
# COMPACT_ATOMS: atom_id res chain seq x y z
N GLN A 1 18.55 -11.78 0.86
CA GLN A 1 17.67 -10.61 0.62
C GLN A 1 18.58 -9.42 0.34
N ILE A 2 18.37 -8.69 -0.77
CA ILE A 2 19.22 -7.58 -1.24
C ILE A 2 18.78 -6.21 -0.72
N PHE A 3 17.51 -6.09 -0.32
CA PHE A 3 16.97 -4.88 0.29
C PHE A 3 17.20 -4.93 1.80
N SER A 4 17.68 -3.84 2.39
CA SER A 4 17.85 -3.74 3.85
C SER A 4 16.54 -3.44 4.57
N HIS A 5 15.56 -2.92 3.83
CA HIS A 5 14.24 -2.59 4.36
C HIS A 5 13.16 -3.06 3.39
N LEU A 6 11.95 -3.26 3.91
CA LEU A 6 10.74 -3.50 3.14
C LEU A 6 9.71 -2.46 3.51
N ILE A 7 8.95 -1.98 2.52
CA ILE A 7 7.74 -1.20 2.75
C ILE A 7 6.56 -2.12 2.45
N ILE A 8 5.90 -2.60 3.50
CA ILE A 8 4.80 -3.56 3.39
C ILE A 8 3.49 -2.78 3.36
N ILE A 9 2.63 -3.09 2.39
CA ILE A 9 1.33 -2.46 2.15
C ILE A 9 0.25 -3.54 2.14
N ASP A 10 -0.90 -3.26 2.74
CA ASP A 10 -2.05 -4.17 2.81
C ASP A 10 -3.34 -3.35 2.82
N PHE A 11 -4.03 -3.19 1.69
CA PHE A 11 -5.22 -2.34 1.64
C PHE A 11 -6.46 -3.06 2.12
N GLU A 12 -7.32 -2.33 2.82
CA GLU A 12 -8.73 -2.70 2.92
C GLU A 12 -9.55 -1.93 1.89
N SER A 13 -10.55 -2.61 1.32
CA SER A 13 -11.43 -2.03 0.30
C SER A 13 -12.89 -2.32 0.56
N THR A 14 -13.76 -1.50 -0.02
CA THR A 14 -15.19 -1.78 -0.06
C THR A 14 -15.45 -3.15 -0.74
N CYS A 15 -16.36 -3.93 -0.14
CA CYS A 15 -16.72 -5.26 -0.64
C CYS A 15 -18.19 -5.63 -0.33
N TRP A 16 -18.71 -6.61 -1.06
CA TRP A 16 -20.11 -7.07 -0.99
C TRP A 16 -20.16 -8.59 -1.09
N GLU A 17 -21.01 -9.22 -0.28
CA GLU A 17 -21.08 -10.69 -0.15
C GLU A 17 -21.39 -11.40 -1.48
N ASN A 18 -22.22 -10.80 -2.34
CA ASN A 18 -22.71 -11.42 -3.58
C ASN A 18 -22.50 -10.56 -4.84
N GLU A 19 -21.72 -9.48 -4.76
CA GLU A 19 -21.49 -8.59 -5.91
C GLU A 19 -20.00 -8.49 -6.24
N LYS A 20 -19.57 -9.22 -7.27
CA LYS A 20 -18.17 -9.21 -7.73
C LYS A 20 -17.84 -8.04 -8.67
N HIS A 21 -18.84 -7.30 -9.12
CA HIS A 21 -18.68 -6.26 -10.14
C HIS A 21 -18.79 -4.84 -9.58
N SER A 22 -19.13 -4.70 -8.31
CA SER A 22 -19.21 -3.41 -7.65
C SER A 22 -17.80 -2.81 -7.53
N PRO A 23 -17.63 -1.51 -7.84
CA PRO A 23 -16.32 -0.90 -7.84
C PRO A 23 -15.74 -0.89 -6.43
N GLN A 24 -14.56 -1.47 -6.27
CA GLN A 24 -13.83 -1.45 -5.01
C GLN A 24 -13.09 -0.11 -4.86
N GLU A 25 -13.24 0.49 -3.69
CA GLU A 25 -12.54 1.70 -3.26
C GLU A 25 -11.72 1.37 -2.01
N ILE A 26 -10.46 1.80 -1.95
CA ILE A 26 -9.61 1.67 -0.78
C ILE A 26 -10.24 2.47 0.36
N ILE A 27 -10.43 1.83 1.51
CA ILE A 27 -10.99 2.41 2.73
C ILE A 27 -10.00 2.42 3.91
N GLU A 28 -8.89 1.70 3.79
CA GLU A 28 -7.75 1.77 4.70
C GLU A 28 -6.44 1.64 3.91
N PHE A 29 -5.47 2.49 4.24
CA PHE A 29 -4.14 2.47 3.65
C PHE A 29 -3.09 2.39 4.77
N PRO A 30 -2.82 1.20 5.31
CA PRO A 30 -1.67 0.95 6.16
C PRO A 30 -0.42 0.69 5.31
N ALA A 31 0.71 1.18 5.79
CA ALA A 31 2.02 0.77 5.31
C ALA A 31 3.04 0.83 6.44
N ILE A 32 4.00 -0.10 6.43
CA ILE A 32 5.07 -0.13 7.43
C ILE A 32 6.44 -0.17 6.77
N LEU A 33 7.43 0.48 7.37
CA LEU A 33 8.84 0.27 7.07
C LEU A 33 9.40 -0.78 8.02
N MET A 34 9.86 -1.92 7.51
CA MET A 34 10.44 -3.00 8.31
C MET A 34 11.93 -3.18 7.97
N ASN A 35 12.78 -3.31 8.99
CA ASN A 35 14.18 -3.65 8.84
C ASN A 35 14.35 -5.15 8.58
N THR A 36 14.99 -5.55 7.48
CA THR A 36 15.06 -6.97 7.11
C THR A 36 16.05 -7.78 7.95
N LYS A 37 16.96 -7.10 8.67
CA LYS A 37 17.96 -7.77 9.52
C LYS A 37 17.41 -8.03 10.92
N THR A 38 16.68 -7.07 11.50
CA THR A 38 16.14 -7.17 12.86
C THR A 38 14.70 -7.65 12.90
N GLY A 39 13.94 -7.47 11.80
CA GLY A 39 12.50 -7.70 11.77
C GLY A 39 11.68 -6.61 12.45
N GLU A 40 12.32 -5.52 12.90
CA GLU A 40 11.65 -4.43 13.61
C GLU A 40 10.91 -3.50 12.65
N ILE A 41 9.76 -3.02 13.10
CA ILE A 41 9.00 -1.95 12.45
C ILE A 41 9.63 -0.62 12.85
N GLU A 42 10.13 0.11 11.86
CA GLU A 42 10.89 1.33 12.03
C GLU A 42 10.08 2.60 11.78
N SER A 43 8.93 2.48 11.11
CA SER A 43 7.97 3.55 10.85
C SER A 43 6.65 2.97 10.35
N GLU A 44 5.55 3.68 10.62
CA GLU A 44 4.20 3.30 10.19
C GLU A 44 3.54 4.49 9.50
N PHE A 45 2.69 4.18 8.53
CA PHE A 45 1.80 5.08 7.83
C PHE A 45 0.40 4.46 7.87
N HIS A 46 -0.60 5.25 8.26
CA HIS A 46 -1.95 4.74 8.41
C HIS A 46 -2.97 5.85 8.18
N TYR A 47 -3.95 5.58 7.32
CA TYR A 47 -5.11 6.44 7.11
C TYR A 47 -6.34 5.60 6.74
N TYR A 48 -7.50 6.01 7.25
CA TYR A 48 -8.79 5.63 6.67
C TYR A 48 -9.14 6.56 5.51
N LEU A 49 -9.80 6.00 4.51
CA LEU A 49 -10.16 6.69 3.29
C LEU A 49 -11.68 6.76 3.14
N GLN A 50 -12.15 7.90 2.64
CA GLN A 50 -13.58 8.11 2.36
C GLN A 50 -13.92 7.61 0.95
N PRO A 51 -14.75 6.57 0.79
CA PRO A 51 -15.25 6.15 -0.50
C PRO A 51 -16.23 7.19 -1.06
N THR A 52 -16.17 7.40 -2.37
CA THR A 52 -16.90 8.46 -3.09
C THR A 52 -17.85 7.92 -4.15
N GLU A 53 -17.60 6.72 -4.68
CA GLU A 53 -18.48 6.05 -5.65
C GLU A 53 -19.63 5.38 -4.90
N MET A 54 -19.34 4.69 -3.79
CA MET A 54 -20.35 4.11 -2.89
C MET A 54 -20.01 4.38 -1.41
N PRO A 55 -20.47 5.53 -0.85
CA PRO A 55 -20.03 6.02 0.46
C PRO A 55 -20.41 5.14 1.67
N PHE A 56 -21.40 4.26 1.52
CA PHE A 56 -21.91 3.43 2.61
C PHE A 56 -21.33 2.02 2.56
N LEU A 57 -20.65 1.61 3.63
CA LEU A 57 -20.07 0.28 3.76
C LEU A 57 -21.18 -0.76 3.92
N SER A 58 -21.09 -1.85 3.15
CA SER A 58 -21.97 -3.00 3.36
C SER A 58 -21.72 -3.62 4.74
N HIS A 59 -22.73 -4.27 5.32
CA HIS A 59 -22.56 -4.99 6.59
C HIS A 59 -21.47 -6.07 6.49
N PHE A 60 -21.40 -6.76 5.35
CA PHE A 60 -20.36 -7.74 5.06
C PHE A 60 -18.95 -7.11 5.12
N CYS A 61 -18.77 -5.94 4.50
CA CYS A 61 -17.50 -5.22 4.51
C CYS A 61 -17.08 -4.83 5.93
N GLN A 62 -18.02 -4.32 6.73
CA GLN A 62 -17.74 -3.93 8.12
C GLN A 62 -17.37 -5.15 8.97
N GLN A 63 -18.03 -6.31 8.77
CA GLN A 63 -17.70 -7.54 9.48
C GLN A 63 -16.34 -8.12 9.08
N LEU A 64 -15.99 -8.06 7.78
CA LEU A 64 -14.76 -8.63 7.27
C LEU A 64 -13.53 -7.82 7.68
N THR A 65 -13.62 -6.49 7.55
CA THR A 65 -12.50 -5.56 7.76
C THR A 65 -12.44 -5.01 9.19
N GLY A 66 -13.56 -5.03 9.91
CA GLY A 66 -13.70 -4.34 11.20
C GLY A 66 -13.84 -2.82 11.10
N ILE A 67 -13.80 -2.25 9.90
CA ILE A 67 -13.90 -0.81 9.67
C ILE A 67 -15.36 -0.38 9.79
N THR A 68 -15.62 0.63 10.63
CA THR A 68 -16.94 1.22 10.83
C THR A 68 -17.23 2.33 9.82
N GLN A 69 -18.52 2.60 9.59
CA GLN A 69 -18.94 3.74 8.77
C GLN A 69 -18.35 5.07 9.27
N ILE A 70 -18.27 5.28 10.58
CA ILE A 70 -17.72 6.50 11.18
C ILE A 70 -16.23 6.70 10.83
N GLN A 71 -15.46 5.62 10.69
CA GLN A 71 -14.05 5.71 10.31
C GLN A 71 -13.88 6.20 8.88
N VAL A 72 -14.67 5.68 7.93
CA VAL A 72 -14.61 6.11 6.53
C VAL A 72 -15.25 7.48 6.32
N ASP A 73 -16.29 7.82 7.07
CA ASP A 73 -16.91 9.16 7.03
C ASP A 73 -15.93 10.25 7.47
N ASN A 74 -15.05 9.95 8.43
CA ASN A 74 -13.95 10.82 8.87
C ASN A 74 -12.63 10.58 8.11
N GLY A 75 -12.65 9.68 7.11
CA GLY A 75 -11.49 9.35 6.30
C GLY A 75 -11.10 10.49 5.37
N ILE A 76 -9.91 10.38 4.76
CA ILE A 76 -9.43 11.35 3.78
C ILE A 76 -9.63 10.85 2.34
N PRO A 77 -9.75 11.75 1.35
CA PRO A 77 -9.79 11.34 -0.06
C PRO A 77 -8.48 10.63 -0.49
N LEU A 78 -8.59 9.64 -1.38
CA LEU A 78 -7.44 8.86 -1.87
C LEU A 78 -6.30 9.73 -2.42
N ASN A 79 -6.62 10.79 -3.19
CA ASN A 79 -5.60 11.67 -3.74
C ASN A 79 -4.79 12.40 -2.65
N LEU A 80 -5.40 12.75 -1.51
CA LEU A 80 -4.71 13.33 -0.37
C LEU A 80 -3.89 12.28 0.37
N CYS A 81 -4.42 11.07 0.51
CA CYS A 81 -3.69 9.94 1.11
C CYS A 81 -2.40 9.63 0.33
N LEU A 82 -2.47 9.54 -1.00
CA LEU A 82 -1.28 9.32 -1.85
C LEU A 82 -0.24 10.45 -1.72
N ARG A 83 -0.67 11.72 -1.60
CA ARG A 83 0.27 12.83 -1.34
C ARG A 83 0.93 12.71 0.03
N LYS A 84 0.16 12.32 1.05
CA LYS A 84 0.69 12.08 2.41
C LYS A 84 1.65 10.89 2.43
N PHE A 85 1.36 9.83 1.68
CA PHE A 85 2.23 8.69 1.51
C PHE A 85 3.58 9.10 0.89
N THR A 86 3.56 9.86 -0.21
CA THR A 86 4.79 10.41 -0.80
C THR A 86 5.55 11.30 0.19
N SER A 87 4.86 12.12 0.98
CA SER A 87 5.49 12.92 2.03
C SER A 87 6.14 12.06 3.12
N TRP A 88 5.52 10.94 3.49
CA TRP A 88 6.08 9.99 4.44
C TRP A 88 7.34 9.34 3.88
N LEU A 89 7.33 8.87 2.63
CA LEU A 89 8.52 8.34 1.95
C LEU A 89 9.68 9.35 1.90
N ASN A 90 9.39 10.60 1.57
CA ASN A 90 10.40 11.67 1.59
C ASN A 90 10.98 11.90 3.00
N GLY A 91 10.14 11.78 4.04
CA GLY A 91 10.58 11.80 5.43
C GLY A 91 11.52 10.64 5.74
N LEU A 92 11.19 9.41 5.32
CA LEU A 92 12.06 8.25 5.50
C LEU A 92 13.41 8.42 4.80
N GLN A 93 13.42 8.98 3.59
CA GLN A 93 14.66 9.27 2.88
C GLN A 93 15.50 10.30 3.63
N LYS A 94 14.89 11.39 4.09
CA LYS A 94 15.59 12.48 4.78
C LYS A 94 16.12 12.06 6.15
N ASP A 95 15.31 11.36 6.94
CA ASP A 95 15.57 11.11 8.36
C ASP A 95 16.33 9.79 8.58
N LYS A 96 16.10 8.80 7.72
CA LYS A 96 16.66 7.44 7.85
C LYS A 96 17.53 7.02 6.66
N GLY A 97 17.63 7.84 5.60
CA GLY A 97 18.40 7.49 4.40
C GLY A 97 17.79 6.36 3.57
N ILE A 98 16.48 6.09 3.72
CA ILE A 98 15.78 5.04 2.96
C ILE A 98 15.61 5.47 1.51
N VAL A 99 15.99 4.60 0.57
CA VAL A 99 15.81 4.85 -0.88
C VAL A 99 14.92 3.77 -1.46
N CYS A 100 13.85 4.15 -2.14
CA CYS A 100 12.94 3.19 -2.77
C CYS A 100 13.56 2.67 -4.07
N ALA A 101 13.45 1.37 -4.33
CA ALA A 101 14.08 0.71 -5.49
C ALA A 101 13.63 1.26 -6.86
N ASN A 102 12.60 2.10 -6.92
CA ASN A 102 12.06 2.70 -8.15
C ASN A 102 12.64 4.09 -8.47
N ASP A 103 13.43 4.68 -7.57
CA ASP A 103 14.10 5.95 -7.83
C ASP A 103 15.22 5.73 -8.86
N ASN A 104 15.36 6.62 -9.85
CA ASN A 104 16.44 6.55 -10.86
C ASN A 104 17.80 6.45 -10.16
N ILE A 105 18.34 5.24 -10.06
CA ILE A 105 19.60 4.95 -9.37
C ILE A 105 20.74 5.44 -10.26
N ASN A 106 21.07 6.72 -10.16
CA ASN A 106 22.39 7.17 -10.60
C ASN A 106 23.43 6.51 -9.70
N ASN A 107 24.25 5.64 -10.31
CA ASN A 107 25.25 4.78 -9.69
C ASN A 107 26.24 5.59 -8.85
N THR A 108 26.07 5.55 -7.52
CA THR A 108 27.13 5.84 -6.54
C THR A 108 26.95 4.93 -5.31
N VAL A 109 27.77 3.88 -5.30
CA VAL A 109 28.52 3.20 -4.22
C VAL A 109 27.93 3.20 -2.77
N ASP A 110 27.34 2.04 -2.42
CA ASP A 110 27.72 1.14 -1.31
C ASP A 110 27.22 1.31 0.15
N ASP A 111 26.27 2.21 0.46
CA ASP A 111 25.67 2.22 1.82
C ASP A 111 24.19 2.65 1.89
N ARG A 112 23.47 2.62 0.76
CA ARG A 112 22.06 3.04 0.74
C ARG A 112 21.17 1.99 1.39
N LYS A 113 20.36 2.42 2.35
CA LYS A 113 19.29 1.60 2.92
C LYS A 113 18.15 1.43 1.91
N MET A 114 18.35 0.56 0.93
CA MET A 114 17.35 0.31 -0.11
C MET A 114 16.12 -0.39 0.45
N ALA A 115 14.95 0.12 0.08
CA ALA A 115 13.65 -0.46 0.38
C ALA A 115 12.93 -0.93 -0.89
N ALA A 116 12.29 -2.09 -0.79
CA ALA A 116 11.34 -2.58 -1.79
C ALA A 116 9.92 -2.56 -1.22
N PHE A 117 8.95 -2.21 -2.06
CA PHE A 117 7.54 -2.37 -1.73
C PHE A 117 7.17 -3.86 -1.75
N VAL A 118 6.30 -4.27 -0.84
CA VAL A 118 5.83 -5.65 -0.70
C VAL A 118 4.34 -5.65 -0.44
N THR A 119 3.63 -6.57 -1.10
CA THR A 119 2.23 -6.88 -0.83
C THR A 119 2.07 -8.39 -0.73
N TRP A 120 0.97 -8.88 -0.16
CA TRP A 120 0.72 -10.32 -0.17
C TRP A 120 0.49 -10.84 -1.58
N SER A 121 -0.19 -10.08 -2.45
CA SER A 121 -0.41 -10.43 -3.85
C SER A 121 -0.48 -9.20 -4.75
N ASP A 122 -0.63 -9.41 -6.06
CA ASP A 122 -0.89 -8.37 -7.06
C ASP A 122 -2.18 -7.53 -6.78
N TRP A 123 -3.06 -7.99 -5.89
CA TRP A 123 -4.36 -7.37 -5.67
C TRP A 123 -4.28 -5.91 -5.19
N ASP A 124 -3.44 -5.56 -4.22
CA ASP A 124 -3.41 -4.21 -3.65
C ASP A 124 -3.01 -3.13 -4.67
N LEU A 125 -1.81 -3.28 -5.25
CA LEU A 125 -1.20 -2.27 -6.10
C LEU A 125 -1.57 -2.42 -7.58
N GLY A 126 -1.71 -3.65 -8.07
CA GLY A 126 -1.97 -3.95 -9.48
C GLY A 126 -3.44 -4.09 -9.84
N VAL A 127 -4.33 -4.33 -8.87
CA VAL A 127 -5.79 -4.39 -9.08
C VAL A 127 -6.49 -3.22 -8.39
N CYS A 128 -6.54 -3.21 -7.06
CA CYS A 128 -7.37 -2.31 -6.27
C CYS A 128 -6.99 -0.84 -6.54
N LEU A 129 -5.75 -0.45 -6.23
CA LEU A 129 -5.26 0.90 -6.47
C LEU A 129 -5.29 1.25 -7.96
N HIS A 130 -4.88 0.33 -8.85
CA HIS A 130 -4.83 0.59 -10.29
C HIS A 130 -6.20 0.96 -10.87
N TYR A 131 -7.23 0.17 -10.56
CA TYR A 131 -8.55 0.43 -11.10
C TYR A 131 -9.21 1.64 -10.46
N GLU A 132 -9.03 1.86 -9.16
CA GLU A 132 -9.61 3.02 -8.49
C GLU A 132 -9.03 4.33 -9.03
N ILE A 133 -7.70 4.48 -9.11
CA ILE A 133 -7.09 5.71 -9.63
C ILE A 133 -7.45 5.95 -11.09
N LYS A 134 -7.64 4.88 -11.88
CA LYS A 134 -8.05 4.98 -13.29
C LYS A 134 -9.48 5.53 -13.40
N ARG A 135 -10.42 5.04 -12.59
CA ARG A 135 -11.81 5.54 -12.57
C ARG A 135 -11.88 6.98 -12.06
N LYS A 136 -11.11 7.30 -11.01
CA LYS A 136 -11.08 8.62 -10.38
C LYS A 136 -10.16 9.65 -11.06
N GLN A 137 -9.47 9.26 -12.15
CA GLN A 137 -8.50 10.10 -12.85
C GLN A 137 -7.40 10.67 -11.94
N ILE A 138 -6.95 9.86 -10.98
CA ILE A 138 -5.88 10.21 -10.02
C ILE A 138 -4.54 9.78 -10.61
N MET A 139 -3.52 10.63 -10.50
CA MET A 139 -2.17 10.30 -10.91
C MET A 139 -1.57 9.22 -9.99
N ARG A 140 -1.07 8.13 -10.58
CA ARG A 140 -0.35 7.09 -9.85
C ARG A 140 1.03 7.59 -9.41
N PRO A 141 1.42 7.44 -8.14
CA PRO A 141 2.81 7.64 -7.74
C PRO A 141 3.72 6.58 -8.39
N PRO A 142 4.73 6.95 -9.21
CA PRO A 142 5.58 5.97 -9.91
C PRO A 142 6.32 5.00 -8.99
N VAL A 143 6.57 5.42 -7.74
CA VAL A 143 7.17 4.57 -6.72
C VAL A 143 6.34 3.31 -6.42
N LEU A 144 5.04 3.31 -6.72
CA LEU A 144 4.15 2.16 -6.52
C LEU A 144 4.02 1.25 -7.76
N ASP A 145 4.79 1.46 -8.82
CA ASP A 145 4.70 0.66 -10.06
C ASP A 145 5.47 -0.67 -10.01
N ARG A 146 6.26 -0.89 -8.96
CA ARG A 146 6.99 -2.14 -8.75
C ARG A 146 6.99 -2.52 -7.28
N TRP A 147 6.67 -3.77 -7.01
CA TRP A 147 6.67 -4.37 -5.68
C TRP A 147 7.03 -5.86 -5.79
N ILE A 148 7.29 -6.47 -4.63
CA ILE A 148 7.47 -7.90 -4.49
C ILE A 148 6.12 -8.52 -4.14
N ASP A 149 5.66 -9.47 -4.96
CA ASP A 149 4.53 -10.34 -4.63
C ASP A 149 5.03 -11.45 -3.69
N LEU A 150 4.65 -11.35 -2.41
CA LEU A 150 5.11 -12.27 -1.38
C LEU A 150 4.52 -13.68 -1.55
N ARG A 151 3.25 -13.79 -1.99
CA ARG A 151 2.60 -15.07 -2.24
C ARG A 151 3.27 -15.83 -3.39
N ALA A 152 3.62 -15.14 -4.48
CA ALA A 152 4.36 -15.74 -5.59
C ALA A 152 5.73 -16.26 -5.12
N THR A 153 6.43 -15.47 -4.32
CA THR A 153 7.72 -15.85 -3.72
C THR A 153 7.58 -17.09 -2.81
N TYR A 154 6.55 -17.12 -1.97
CA TYR A 154 6.26 -18.23 -1.06
C TYR A 154 5.96 -19.53 -1.82
N ARG A 155 5.14 -19.46 -2.88
CA ARG A 155 4.81 -20.63 -3.71
C ARG A 155 6.03 -21.27 -4.34
N VAL A 156 6.94 -20.48 -4.90
CA VAL A 156 8.18 -20.99 -5.53
C VAL A 156 9.11 -21.63 -4.51
N THR A 157 9.13 -21.12 -3.27
CA THR A 157 10.09 -21.55 -2.24
C THR A 157 9.62 -22.79 -1.46
N PHE A 158 8.32 -22.89 -1.17
CA PHE A 158 7.80 -23.88 -0.21
C PHE A 158 6.83 -24.91 -0.81
N PHE A 159 6.39 -24.72 -2.06
CA PHE A 159 5.58 -25.70 -2.78
C PHE A 159 6.35 -26.21 -4.00
N PHE A 160 7.20 -27.23 -3.78
CA PHE A 160 7.68 -28.14 -4.83
C PHE A 160 6.66 -29.23 -5.08
#